data_AF-A0A762XJU4-F1
#
_entry.id   AF-A0A762XJU4-F1
#
_cell.length_a   1.000
_cell.length_b   1.000
_cell.length_c   1.000
_cell.angle_alpha   90.00
_cell.angle_beta   90.00
_cell.angle_gamma   90.00
#
_symmetry.space_group_name_H-M   'P 1'
#
loop_
_entity.id
_entity.type
_entity.pdbx_description
1 polymer ?
#
loop_
_entity_poly.entity_id
_entity_poly.type
_entity_poly.pdbx_seq_one_letter_code
_entity_poly.pdbx_strand_id
1 'polypeptide(L)'
;YNPPHCLGNDLVCSKALDDRLGCTALLGVAEALASTPLDIAVFLVASVQEEFNIRGIIPVLRRVRPDLAIGIDITPSCDTPDLQDYSDVRVNHGVGITCLNYHGRGTLAGLITPPRLLRMLETTAHENNIPVQREVAPGVITETGYIQVELDGIPCASLSIPCRYTHSPAEVASLRDLADCIRLLTALANMSPEQFPIEPETGATQEARP
;
A
#
# COMPACT_ATOMS: atom_id res chain seq x y z
N TYR A 1 -4.05 -28.04 8.36
CA TYR A 1 -3.33 -26.89 7.79
C TYR A 1 -3.29 -27.09 6.29
N ASN A 2 -3.85 -26.17 5.50
CA ASN A 2 -3.76 -26.24 4.03
C ASN A 2 -2.62 -25.27 3.64
N PRO A 3 -1.42 -25.78 3.27
CA PRO A 3 -0.31 -24.92 2.90
C PRO A 3 -0.65 -24.15 1.62
N PRO A 4 0.01 -23.00 1.37
CA PRO A 4 -0.06 -22.36 0.07
C PRO A 4 0.38 -23.33 -1.03
N HIS A 5 -0.32 -23.32 -2.16
CA HIS A 5 -0.03 -24.16 -3.32
C HIS A 5 0.56 -23.29 -4.43
N CYS A 6 1.79 -23.60 -4.86
CA CYS A 6 2.37 -22.94 -6.03
C CYS A 6 1.61 -23.35 -7.30
N LEU A 7 1.30 -22.35 -8.12
CA LEU A 7 0.78 -22.51 -9.47
C LEU A 7 1.89 -22.14 -10.47
N GLY A 8 1.59 -22.23 -11.78
CA GLY A 8 2.50 -21.71 -12.81
C GLY A 8 2.60 -20.17 -12.78
N ASN A 9 3.62 -19.62 -13.45
CA ASN A 9 3.85 -18.17 -13.62
C ASN A 9 4.05 -17.41 -12.30
N ASP A 10 4.76 -18.02 -11.34
CA ASP A 10 5.07 -17.46 -10.01
C ASP A 10 3.82 -17.10 -9.19
N LEU A 11 2.69 -17.75 -9.48
CA LEU A 11 1.45 -17.57 -8.76
C LEU A 11 1.38 -18.53 -7.57
N VAL A 12 0.71 -18.10 -6.50
CA VAL A 12 0.40 -18.92 -5.34
C VAL A 12 -1.08 -18.88 -5.06
N CYS A 13 -1.67 -20.02 -4.71
CA CYS A 13 -3.05 -20.16 -4.27
C CYS A 13 -3.11 -20.51 -2.78
N SER A 14 -3.87 -19.75 -2.00
CA SER A 14 -4.06 -20.01 -0.58
C SER A 14 -5.34 -19.35 -0.07
N LYS A 15 -5.81 -19.78 1.09
CA LYS A 15 -6.76 -19.00 1.88
C LYS A 15 -6.05 -17.82 2.57
N ALA A 16 -6.77 -16.72 2.77
CA ALA A 16 -6.34 -15.57 3.57
C ALA A 16 -4.99 -15.01 3.10
N LEU A 17 -4.79 -14.90 1.79
CA LEU A 17 -3.75 -14.06 1.21
C LEU A 17 -4.00 -12.59 1.56
N ASP A 18 -5.27 -12.20 1.63
CA ASP A 18 -5.73 -10.98 2.30
C ASP A 18 -5.71 -11.17 3.84
N ASP A 19 -4.91 -10.44 4.63
CA ASP A 19 -3.72 -9.66 4.25
C ASP A 19 -2.43 -10.31 4.78
N ARG A 20 -2.31 -11.63 4.61
CA ARG A 20 -1.04 -12.32 4.88
C ARG A 20 0.05 -11.90 3.90
N LEU A 21 -0.31 -11.42 2.71
CA LEU A 21 0.65 -10.87 1.75
C LEU A 21 1.29 -9.60 2.31
N GLY A 22 0.52 -8.63 2.82
CA GLY A 22 1.05 -7.45 3.48
C GLY A 22 1.89 -7.80 4.71
N CYS A 23 1.44 -8.74 5.54
CA CYS A 23 2.25 -9.26 6.65
C CYS A 23 3.58 -9.87 6.19
N THR A 24 3.57 -10.61 5.08
CA THR A 24 4.79 -11.22 4.52
C THR A 24 5.71 -10.14 3.94
N ALA A 25 5.14 -9.09 3.33
CA ALA A 25 5.90 -7.95 2.86
C ALA A 25 6.62 -7.23 4.02
N LEU A 26 5.92 -6.98 5.14
CA LEU A 26 6.53 -6.41 6.34
C LEU A 26 7.70 -7.25 6.87
N LEU A 27 7.55 -8.58 6.90
CA LEU A 27 8.63 -9.48 7.33
C LEU A 27 9.82 -9.45 6.36
N GLY A 28 9.56 -9.42 5.05
CA GLY A 28 10.61 -9.31 4.03
C GLY A 28 11.38 -8.00 4.13
N VAL A 29 10.69 -6.88 4.41
CA VAL A 29 11.33 -5.59 4.69
C VAL A 29 12.16 -5.66 5.96
N ALA A 30 11.64 -6.26 7.04
CA ALA A 30 12.39 -6.42 8.28
C ALA A 30 13.70 -7.21 8.07
N GLU A 31 13.64 -8.29 7.28
CA GLU A 31 14.80 -9.10 6.93
C GLU A 31 15.81 -8.30 6.08
N ALA A 32 15.34 -7.57 5.07
CA ALA A 32 16.19 -6.75 4.20
C ALA A 32 16.88 -5.59 4.94
N LEU A 33 16.27 -5.06 5.99
CA LEU A 33 16.79 -3.95 6.79
C LEU A 33 17.59 -4.40 8.02
N ALA A 34 17.63 -5.71 8.34
CA ALA A 34 18.12 -6.23 9.61
C ALA A 34 19.58 -5.82 9.96
N SER A 35 20.41 -5.54 8.95
CA SER A 35 21.81 -5.12 9.13
C SER A 35 22.12 -3.79 8.43
N THR A 36 21.09 -3.03 8.06
CA THR A 36 21.22 -1.79 7.31
C THR A 36 21.05 -0.60 8.26
N PRO A 37 22.06 0.27 8.41
CA PRO A 37 21.88 1.51 9.16
C PRO A 37 20.90 2.41 8.41
N LEU A 38 19.95 3.01 9.13
CA LEU A 38 18.91 3.87 8.57
C LEU A 38 19.02 5.28 9.14
N ASP A 39 18.81 6.28 8.28
CA ASP A 39 18.75 7.69 8.66
C ASP A 39 17.37 8.09 9.23
N ILE A 40 16.40 7.18 9.14
CA ILE A 40 15.02 7.34 9.64
C ILE A 40 14.65 6.22 10.61
N ALA A 41 13.65 6.48 11.45
CA ALA A 41 13.01 5.45 12.26
C ALA A 41 11.91 4.76 11.45
N VAL A 42 12.04 3.44 11.25
CA VAL A 42 11.03 2.62 10.56
C VAL A 42 10.21 1.82 11.57
N PHE A 43 8.89 1.94 11.48
CA PHE A 43 7.94 1.18 12.29
C PHE A 43 7.15 0.22 11.39
N LEU A 44 7.38 -1.08 11.56
CA LEU A 44 6.64 -2.13 10.86
C LEU A 44 5.47 -2.57 11.75
N VAL A 45 4.24 -2.42 11.24
CA VAL A 45 3.02 -2.61 12.04
C VAL A 45 2.07 -3.54 11.30
N ALA A 46 1.80 -4.70 11.90
CA ALA A 46 0.69 -5.56 11.52
C ALA A 46 -0.48 -5.27 12.47
N SER A 47 -1.47 -4.52 11.99
CA SER A 47 -2.70 -4.21 12.74
C SER A 47 -3.67 -5.40 12.71
N VAL A 48 -4.76 -5.29 13.45
CA VAL A 48 -5.85 -6.28 13.48
C VAL A 48 -7.18 -5.57 13.33
N GLN A 49 -8.23 -6.28 12.91
CA GLN A 49 -9.59 -5.73 12.70
C GLN A 49 -9.76 -4.81 11.47
N GLU A 50 -8.86 -4.90 10.49
CA GLU A 50 -9.06 -4.28 9.16
C GLU A 50 -10.44 -4.73 8.61
N GLU A 51 -10.58 -6.05 8.43
CA GLU A 51 -11.77 -6.74 7.89
C GLU A 51 -13.06 -6.59 8.71
N PHE A 52 -13.00 -5.87 9.83
CA PHE A 52 -14.15 -5.56 10.65
C PHE A 52 -14.49 -4.06 10.63
N ASN A 53 -13.50 -3.20 10.78
CA ASN A 53 -13.76 -1.76 10.90
C ASN A 53 -12.66 -0.84 10.40
N ILE A 54 -11.55 -1.36 9.83
CA ILE A 54 -10.44 -0.60 9.23
C ILE A 54 -9.83 0.49 10.13
N ARG A 55 -9.92 0.30 11.45
CA ARG A 55 -9.45 1.27 12.47
C ARG A 55 -8.48 0.63 13.47
N GLY A 56 -7.99 -0.57 13.18
CA GLY A 56 -7.02 -1.30 14.00
C GLY A 56 -5.72 -0.52 14.21
N ILE A 57 -5.32 0.27 13.22
CA ILE A 57 -4.10 1.07 13.23
C ILE A 57 -4.15 2.29 14.16
N ILE A 58 -5.35 2.82 14.49
CA ILE A 58 -5.50 4.11 15.19
C ILE A 58 -4.71 4.17 16.52
N PRO A 59 -4.79 3.17 17.41
CA PRO A 59 -4.01 3.20 18.66
C PRO A 59 -2.50 3.28 18.43
N VAL A 60 -1.99 2.67 17.35
CA VAL A 60 -0.57 2.70 17.00
C VAL A 60 -0.17 4.09 16.52
N LEU A 61 -0.95 4.71 15.62
CA LEU A 61 -0.68 6.07 15.12
C LEU A 61 -0.58 7.08 16.26
N ARG A 62 -1.48 6.99 17.25
CA ARG A 62 -1.49 7.89 18.41
C ARG A 62 -0.31 7.70 19.35
N ARG A 63 0.31 6.52 19.33
CA ARG A 63 1.49 6.20 20.15
C ARG A 63 2.80 6.50 19.44
N VAL A 64 2.91 6.10 18.17
CA VAL A 64 4.12 6.25 17.35
C VAL A 64 4.25 7.68 16.82
N ARG A 65 3.13 8.32 16.47
CA ARG A 65 3.07 9.65 15.85
C ARG A 65 4.01 9.80 14.65
N PRO A 66 3.85 8.97 13.59
CA PRO A 66 4.75 8.97 12.44
C PRO A 66 4.61 10.26 11.61
N ASP A 67 5.70 10.68 10.96
CA ASP A 67 5.72 11.82 10.04
C ASP A 67 5.13 11.48 8.65
N LEU A 68 5.18 10.21 8.27
CA LEU A 68 4.64 9.64 7.04
C LEU A 68 4.19 8.20 7.31
N ALA A 69 3.11 7.76 6.68
CA ALA A 69 2.67 6.37 6.73
C ALA A 69 2.43 5.79 5.32
N ILE A 70 2.92 4.58 5.08
CA ILE A 70 2.63 3.82 3.86
C ILE A 70 1.77 2.62 4.29
N GLY A 71 0.52 2.59 3.85
CA GLY A 71 -0.32 1.41 3.99
C GLY A 71 0.08 0.34 2.99
N ILE A 72 0.00 -0.90 3.42
CA ILE A 72 0.24 -2.07 2.58
C ILE A 72 -0.99 -2.93 2.71
N ASP A 73 -1.54 -3.34 1.58
CA ASP A 73 -2.70 -4.22 1.54
C ASP A 73 -2.69 -5.01 0.22
N ILE A 74 -3.68 -5.86 0.00
CA ILE A 74 -3.97 -6.40 -1.33
C ILE A 74 -4.85 -5.42 -2.12
N THR A 75 -4.97 -5.67 -3.42
CA THR A 75 -6.04 -5.06 -4.22
C THR A 75 -6.65 -6.09 -5.16
N PRO A 76 -7.97 -6.03 -5.43
CA PRO A 76 -8.60 -6.92 -6.39
C PRO A 76 -7.96 -6.77 -7.77
N SER A 77 -7.35 -7.84 -8.25
CA SER A 77 -6.88 -7.91 -9.62
C SER A 77 -8.07 -8.04 -10.58
N CYS A 78 -8.05 -7.25 -11.64
CA CYS A 78 -9.12 -7.09 -12.60
C CYS A 78 -8.88 -7.85 -13.91
N ASP A 79 -7.98 -8.84 -13.88
CA ASP A 79 -7.76 -9.76 -15.01
C ASP A 79 -8.60 -11.04 -14.91
N THR A 80 -9.64 -11.03 -14.07
CA THR A 80 -10.64 -12.09 -13.95
C THR A 80 -11.96 -11.71 -14.63
N PRO A 81 -12.76 -12.69 -15.09
CA PRO A 81 -14.01 -12.40 -15.82
C PRO A 81 -15.04 -11.56 -15.05
N ASP A 82 -15.02 -11.61 -13.72
CA ASP A 82 -15.94 -10.93 -12.81
C ASP A 82 -15.56 -9.45 -12.55
N LEU A 83 -14.31 -9.06 -12.79
CA LEU A 83 -13.77 -7.72 -12.48
C LEU A 83 -13.15 -7.00 -13.69
N GLN A 84 -13.30 -7.53 -14.90
CA GLN A 84 -12.64 -7.02 -16.12
C GLN A 84 -12.90 -5.53 -16.41
N ASP A 85 -14.07 -5.00 -16.04
CA ASP A 85 -14.47 -3.60 -16.29
C ASP A 85 -14.26 -2.67 -15.08
N TYR A 86 -13.62 -3.16 -14.01
CA TYR A 86 -13.47 -2.40 -12.75
C TYR A 86 -12.22 -1.50 -12.72
N SER A 87 -11.05 -2.05 -13.05
CA SER A 87 -9.79 -1.32 -13.14
C SER A 87 -8.80 -2.05 -14.05
N ASP A 88 -7.62 -1.45 -14.29
CA ASP A 88 -6.56 -2.06 -15.10
C ASP A 88 -5.55 -2.90 -14.29
N VAL A 89 -5.72 -3.05 -12.98
CA VAL A 89 -4.72 -3.70 -12.11
C VAL A 89 -4.67 -5.21 -12.34
N ARG A 90 -3.47 -5.75 -12.61
CA ARG A 90 -3.26 -7.19 -12.92
C ARG A 90 -2.20 -7.83 -12.04
N VAL A 91 -2.35 -9.12 -11.74
CA VAL A 91 -1.25 -9.90 -11.14
C VAL A 91 -0.10 -10.07 -12.13
N ASN A 92 1.13 -10.20 -11.64
CA ASN A 92 2.37 -10.25 -12.42
C ASN A 92 2.68 -8.99 -13.24
N HIS A 93 2.08 -7.85 -12.88
CA HIS A 93 2.33 -6.55 -13.52
C HIS A 93 2.94 -5.53 -12.55
N GLY A 94 3.35 -5.96 -11.35
CA GLY A 94 3.97 -5.11 -10.35
C GLY A 94 3.00 -4.56 -9.31
N VAL A 95 3.56 -3.80 -8.38
CA VAL A 95 2.85 -3.25 -7.21
C VAL A 95 1.84 -2.19 -7.64
N GLY A 96 0.64 -2.21 -7.08
CA GLY A 96 -0.33 -1.13 -7.23
C GLY A 96 0.07 0.08 -6.38
N ILE A 97 0.25 1.24 -6.99
CA ILE A 97 0.33 2.53 -6.30
C ILE A 97 -1.08 3.11 -6.28
N THR A 98 -1.72 3.14 -5.11
CA THR A 98 -3.09 3.66 -4.97
C THR A 98 -3.11 5.16 -5.24
N CYS A 99 -3.71 5.57 -6.35
CA CYS A 99 -4.00 6.98 -6.63
C CYS A 99 -5.26 7.43 -5.88
N LEU A 100 -6.29 6.59 -5.88
CA LEU A 100 -7.56 6.85 -5.22
C LEU A 100 -8.23 5.55 -4.79
N ASN A 101 -8.68 5.48 -3.54
CA ASN A 101 -9.70 4.52 -3.09
C ASN A 101 -10.79 5.27 -2.31
N TYR A 102 -12.02 4.77 -2.34
CA TYR A 102 -13.12 5.41 -1.62
C TYR A 102 -14.31 4.48 -1.48
N HIS A 103 -14.80 4.29 -0.26
CA HIS A 103 -16.00 3.50 -0.01
C HIS A 103 -17.17 4.39 0.39
N GLY A 104 -18.05 4.65 -0.58
CA GLY A 104 -19.21 5.56 -0.45
C GLY A 104 -20.39 5.01 0.35
N ARG A 105 -20.29 3.81 0.93
CA ARG A 105 -21.34 3.22 1.78
C ARG A 105 -20.81 2.99 3.20
N GLY A 106 -21.58 3.35 4.22
CA GLY A 106 -21.24 3.07 5.63
C GLY A 106 -20.17 4.00 6.21
N THR A 107 -18.91 3.77 5.90
CA THR A 107 -17.74 4.41 6.53
C THR A 107 -17.38 5.78 5.97
N LEU A 108 -17.79 6.10 4.74
CA LEU A 108 -17.54 7.36 4.03
C LEU A 108 -16.09 7.84 4.18
N ALA A 109 -15.16 6.98 3.77
CA ALA A 109 -13.73 7.22 3.87
C ALA A 109 -13.01 6.64 2.66
N GLY A 110 -11.72 6.94 2.57
CA GLY A 110 -10.88 6.59 1.44
C GLY A 110 -9.67 7.49 1.39
N LEU A 111 -8.77 7.23 0.47
CA LEU A 111 -7.52 7.92 0.27
C LEU A 111 -7.51 8.54 -1.12
N ILE A 112 -7.17 9.83 -1.19
CA ILE A 112 -6.66 10.45 -2.40
C ILE A 112 -5.19 10.73 -2.13
N THR A 113 -4.32 9.93 -2.73
CA THR A 113 -2.88 10.03 -2.43
C THR A 113 -2.34 11.37 -2.92
N PRO A 114 -1.67 12.16 -2.06
CA PRO A 114 -1.08 13.43 -2.46
C PRO A 114 -0.16 13.28 -3.67
N PRO A 115 -0.24 14.15 -4.70
CA PRO A 115 0.58 14.03 -5.92
C PRO A 115 2.08 13.92 -5.67
N ARG A 116 2.59 14.58 -4.63
CA ARG A 116 4.00 14.49 -4.21
C ARG A 116 4.40 13.09 -3.73
N LEU A 117 3.51 12.39 -3.02
CA LEU A 117 3.74 11.02 -2.58
C LEU A 117 3.63 10.04 -3.74
N LEU A 118 2.70 10.27 -4.68
CA LEU A 118 2.65 9.50 -5.93
C LEU A 118 3.97 9.61 -6.71
N ARG A 119 4.46 10.84 -6.90
CA ARG A 119 5.75 11.07 -7.56
C ARG A 119 6.91 10.39 -6.83
N MET A 120 6.96 10.49 -5.50
CA MET A 120 7.97 9.81 -4.70
C MET A 120 7.95 8.30 -4.96
N LEU A 121 6.79 7.64 -4.84
CA LEU A 121 6.65 6.21 -5.07
C LEU A 121 7.04 5.80 -6.49
N GLU A 122 6.57 6.53 -7.50
CA GLU A 122 6.86 6.25 -8.92
C GLU A 122 8.33 6.47 -9.27
N THR A 123 8.94 7.55 -8.76
CA THR A 123 10.37 7.84 -8.95
C THR A 123 11.23 6.79 -8.27
N THR A 124 10.95 6.44 -7.01
CA THR A 124 11.70 5.38 -6.30
C THR A 124 11.57 4.03 -7.01
N ALA A 125 10.38 3.68 -7.48
CA ALA A 125 10.17 2.45 -8.26
C ALA A 125 10.96 2.47 -9.58
N HIS A 126 10.92 3.58 -10.32
CA HIS A 126 11.66 3.74 -11.57
C HIS A 126 13.18 3.62 -11.37
N GLU A 127 13.74 4.34 -10.40
CA GLU A 127 15.18 4.32 -10.08
C GLU A 127 15.67 2.93 -9.67
N ASN A 128 14.81 2.12 -9.07
CA ASN A 128 15.12 0.77 -8.63
C ASN A 128 14.69 -0.34 -9.62
N ASN A 129 14.20 0.04 -10.80
CA ASN A 129 13.68 -0.88 -11.82
C ASN A 129 12.63 -1.85 -11.24
N ILE A 130 11.64 -1.29 -10.54
CA ILE A 130 10.54 -2.02 -9.92
C ILE A 130 9.27 -1.76 -10.74
N PRO A 131 8.63 -2.79 -11.31
CA PRO A 131 7.36 -2.64 -11.99
C PRO A 131 6.27 -2.17 -11.03
N VAL A 132 5.51 -1.15 -11.46
CA VAL A 132 4.38 -0.61 -10.71
C VAL A 132 3.21 -0.30 -11.65
N GLN A 133 2.02 -0.29 -11.08
CA GLN A 133 0.76 0.03 -11.75
C GLN A 133 0.10 1.17 -10.97
N ARG A 134 -0.59 2.08 -11.66
CA ARG A 134 -1.50 3.02 -10.97
C ARG A 134 -2.81 2.33 -10.67
N GLU A 135 -3.28 2.48 -9.44
CA GLU A 135 -4.53 1.90 -8.97
C GLU A 135 -5.57 2.99 -8.68
N VAL A 136 -6.78 2.77 -9.18
CA VAL A 136 -7.99 3.50 -8.77
C VAL A 136 -9.02 2.44 -8.37
N ALA A 137 -9.44 2.43 -7.11
CA ALA A 137 -10.30 1.39 -6.56
C ALA A 137 -11.56 1.97 -5.86
N PRO A 138 -12.56 2.44 -6.63
CA PRO A 138 -13.81 2.95 -6.08
C PRO A 138 -14.65 1.83 -5.47
N GLY A 139 -15.04 1.95 -4.21
CA GLY A 139 -15.73 0.91 -3.46
C GLY A 139 -14.79 -0.01 -2.68
N VAL A 140 -13.48 0.23 -2.73
CA VAL A 140 -12.49 -0.37 -1.83
C VAL A 140 -12.03 0.68 -0.83
N ILE A 141 -11.75 0.24 0.39
CA ILE A 141 -11.19 1.05 1.46
C ILE A 141 -10.33 0.17 2.35
N THR A 142 -9.24 0.72 2.86
CA THR A 142 -8.35 0.08 3.82
C THR A 142 -8.07 1.04 4.97
N GLU A 143 -7.20 0.68 5.91
CA GLU A 143 -6.88 1.54 7.06
C GLU A 143 -6.33 2.92 6.67
N THR A 144 -5.72 3.08 5.49
CA THR A 144 -5.18 4.37 5.03
C THR A 144 -6.25 5.45 4.86
N GLY A 145 -7.51 5.04 4.65
CA GLY A 145 -8.66 5.94 4.67
C GLY A 145 -8.85 6.67 6.01
N TYR A 146 -8.35 6.10 7.11
CA TYR A 146 -8.39 6.71 8.45
C TYR A 146 -7.05 7.28 8.91
N ILE A 147 -5.92 6.84 8.36
CA ILE A 147 -4.59 7.39 8.72
C ILE A 147 -4.53 8.90 8.48
N GLN A 148 -4.99 9.37 7.31
CA GLN A 148 -4.85 10.77 6.90
C GLN A 148 -5.61 11.78 7.76
N VAL A 149 -6.60 11.32 8.53
CA VAL A 149 -7.44 12.16 9.41
C VAL A 149 -7.07 12.05 10.88
N GLU A 150 -6.06 11.24 11.22
CA GLU A 150 -5.56 11.14 12.58
C GLU A 150 -4.51 12.22 12.88
N LEU A 151 -4.38 12.55 14.17
CA LEU A 151 -3.50 13.62 14.68
C LEU A 151 -3.77 14.95 13.95
N ASP A 152 -2.73 15.65 13.50
CA ASP A 152 -2.82 16.90 12.76
C ASP A 152 -2.87 16.68 11.23
N GLY A 153 -3.22 15.45 10.81
CA GLY A 153 -3.22 15.01 9.43
C GLY A 153 -1.88 14.37 9.04
N ILE A 154 -1.83 13.04 9.11
CA ILE A 154 -0.62 12.27 8.75
C ILE A 154 -0.57 12.11 7.22
N PRO A 155 0.46 12.62 6.51
CA PRO A 155 0.65 12.29 5.10
C PRO A 155 0.74 10.78 4.92
N CYS A 156 -0.06 10.23 4.00
CA CYS A 156 -0.02 8.81 3.73
C CYS A 156 -0.27 8.46 2.27
N ALA A 157 0.21 7.29 1.90
CA ALA A 157 -0.02 6.64 0.62
C ALA A 157 -0.28 5.15 0.84
N SER A 158 -0.79 4.45 -0.17
CA SER A 158 -0.96 2.99 -0.13
C SER A 158 -0.17 2.33 -1.27
N LEU A 159 0.40 1.18 -0.96
CA LEU A 159 0.88 0.20 -1.92
C LEU A 159 0.03 -1.06 -1.81
N SER A 160 -0.33 -1.62 -2.95
CA SER A 160 -1.26 -2.74 -3.02
C SER A 160 -0.63 -3.91 -3.78
N ILE A 161 -0.80 -5.13 -3.28
CA ILE A 161 -0.37 -6.36 -3.96
C ILE A 161 -1.57 -6.93 -4.72
N PRO A 162 -1.55 -7.00 -6.07
CA PRO A 162 -2.67 -7.54 -6.82
C PRO A 162 -3.00 -8.98 -6.41
N CYS A 163 -4.28 -9.24 -6.15
CA CYS A 163 -4.77 -10.53 -5.72
C CYS A 163 -6.10 -10.86 -6.41
N ARG A 164 -6.24 -12.07 -6.94
CA ARG A 164 -7.46 -12.56 -7.58
C ARG A 164 -8.37 -13.24 -6.55
N TYR A 165 -9.67 -13.11 -6.78
CA TYR A 165 -10.71 -13.76 -5.99
C TYR A 165 -10.64 -13.42 -4.50
N THR A 166 -10.36 -12.15 -4.18
CA THR A 166 -10.23 -11.66 -2.80
C THR A 166 -11.47 -11.98 -1.97
N HIS A 167 -11.28 -12.23 -0.68
CA HIS A 167 -12.31 -12.64 0.28
C HIS A 167 -12.98 -13.99 -0.03
N SER A 168 -12.45 -14.75 -0.99
CA SER A 168 -12.87 -16.13 -1.22
C SER A 168 -12.05 -17.12 -0.38
N PRO A 169 -12.50 -18.38 -0.23
CA PRO A 169 -11.69 -19.41 0.44
C PRO A 169 -10.38 -19.76 -0.28
N ALA A 170 -10.18 -19.33 -1.54
CA ALA A 170 -9.03 -19.64 -2.36
C ALA A 170 -8.66 -18.44 -3.24
N GLU A 171 -7.70 -17.67 -2.76
CA GLU A 171 -7.18 -16.46 -3.39
C GLU A 171 -5.92 -16.78 -4.16
N VAL A 172 -5.60 -15.98 -5.20
CA VAL A 172 -4.41 -16.18 -6.02
C VAL A 172 -3.63 -14.87 -6.17
N ALA A 173 -2.35 -14.89 -5.81
CA ALA A 173 -1.47 -13.72 -5.96
C ALA A 173 -0.13 -14.10 -6.60
N SER A 174 0.64 -13.10 -6.99
CA SER A 174 1.98 -13.27 -7.54
C SER A 174 3.05 -13.15 -6.45
N LEU A 175 3.96 -14.13 -6.41
CA LEU A 175 5.17 -14.03 -5.60
C LEU A 175 6.14 -12.98 -6.14
N ARG A 176 6.07 -12.65 -7.45
CA ARG A 176 6.85 -11.56 -8.04
C ARG A 176 6.35 -10.20 -7.59
N ASP A 177 5.05 -9.96 -7.64
CA ASP A 177 4.47 -8.68 -7.18
C ASP A 177 4.73 -8.47 -5.67
N LEU A 178 4.65 -9.53 -4.86
CA LEU A 178 5.04 -9.51 -3.45
C LEU A 178 6.52 -9.12 -3.27
N ALA A 179 7.42 -9.75 -4.01
CA ALA A 179 8.85 -9.43 -3.95
C ALA A 179 9.14 -7.98 -4.39
N ASP A 180 8.46 -7.49 -5.42
CA ASP A 180 8.57 -6.10 -5.89
C ASP A 180 8.02 -5.11 -4.85
N CYS A 181 6.95 -5.47 -4.13
CA CYS A 181 6.44 -4.67 -3.00
C CYS A 181 7.49 -4.56 -1.88
N ILE A 182 8.11 -5.68 -1.49
CA ILE A 182 9.21 -5.70 -0.51
C ILE A 182 10.37 -4.82 -0.97
N ARG A 183 10.77 -4.93 -2.25
CA ARG A 183 11.85 -4.13 -2.82
C ARG A 183 11.53 -2.64 -2.79
N LEU A 184 10.30 -2.24 -3.13
CA LEU A 184 9.90 -0.84 -3.14
C LEU A 184 9.87 -0.27 -1.72
N LEU A 185 9.25 -0.98 -0.78
CA LEU A 185 9.23 -0.58 0.64
C LEU A 185 10.64 -0.48 1.23
N THR A 186 11.52 -1.43 0.89
CA THR A 186 12.92 -1.42 1.33
C THR A 186 13.66 -0.23 0.72
N ALA A 187 13.45 0.09 -0.55
CA ALA A 187 14.05 1.25 -1.20
C ALA A 187 13.59 2.56 -0.54
N LEU A 188 12.30 2.69 -0.24
CA LEU A 188 11.75 3.84 0.49
C LEU A 188 12.36 3.96 1.90
N ALA A 189 12.51 2.86 2.62
CA ALA A 189 13.09 2.85 3.97
C ALA A 189 14.57 3.27 4.01
N ASN A 190 15.29 3.16 2.89
CA ASN A 190 16.70 3.57 2.77
C ASN A 190 16.88 5.02 2.28
N MET A 191 15.79 5.76 2.03
CA MET A 191 15.87 7.17 1.67
C MET A 191 16.31 8.03 2.86
N SER A 192 17.03 9.11 2.58
CA SER A 192 17.35 10.10 3.60
C SER A 192 16.10 10.93 3.96
N PRO A 193 16.03 11.50 5.18
CA PRO A 193 14.88 12.27 5.64
C PRO A 193 14.46 13.40 4.68
N GLU A 194 15.42 14.05 4.02
CA GLU A 194 15.18 15.19 3.13
C GLU A 194 14.48 14.81 1.82
N GLN A 195 14.48 13.51 1.46
CA GLN A 195 13.84 13.02 0.25
C GLN A 195 12.33 12.81 0.44
N PHE A 196 11.83 12.79 1.68
CA PHE A 196 10.40 12.61 1.96
C PHE A 196 9.64 13.94 1.83
N PRO A 197 8.63 14.04 0.95
CA PRO A 197 7.89 15.28 0.73
C PRO A 197 6.76 15.44 1.76
N ILE A 198 7.10 15.52 3.04
CA ILE A 198 6.15 15.58 4.18
C ILE A 198 5.57 17.00 4.33
N GLU A 199 6.41 18.02 4.17
CA GLU A 199 6.01 19.43 4.25
C GLU A 199 5.17 19.85 3.05
N PRO A 200 4.01 20.51 3.24
CA PRO A 200 3.20 21.06 2.16
C PRO A 200 4.08 21.88 1.20
N GLU A 201 3.87 21.74 -0.11
CA GLU A 201 4.46 22.70 -1.04
C GLU A 201 3.95 24.08 -0.62
N THR A 202 4.83 24.94 -0.11
CA THR A 202 4.50 26.34 0.15
C THR A 202 4.31 26.99 -1.21
N GLY A 203 3.08 26.89 -1.74
CA GLY A 203 2.70 27.56 -2.96
C GLY A 203 2.94 29.05 -2.78
N ALA A 204 3.82 29.60 -3.60
CA ALA A 204 3.76 31.00 -3.97
C ALA A 204 2.37 31.24 -4.61
N THR A 205 1.41 31.67 -3.80
CA THR A 205 0.24 32.43 -4.27
C THR A 205 0.44 33.90 -3.92
N GLN A 206 1.38 34.54 -4.63
CA GLN A 206 1.11 35.87 -5.13
C GLN A 206 0.26 35.69 -6.39
N GLU A 207 -0.82 36.46 -6.49
CA GLU A 207 -1.76 36.53 -7.63
C GLU A 207 -2.84 35.44 -7.73
N ALA A 208 -3.81 35.53 -6.82
CA ALA A 208 -5.23 35.55 -7.20
C ALA A 208 -6.05 36.06 -6.00
N ARG A 209 -6.25 37.38 -5.92
CA ARG A 209 -7.39 37.95 -5.20
C ARG A 209 -8.45 38.30 -6.24
N PRO A 210 -9.73 37.89 -6.09
CA PRO A 210 -10.81 38.64 -6.70
C PRO A 210 -10.94 40.03 -6.08
#